data_AF-A0A9D2KCF2-F1
#
_entry.id   AF-A0A9D2KCF2-F1
#
_cell.length_a   1.000
_cell.length_b   1.000
_cell.length_c   1.000
_cell.angle_alpha   90.00
_cell.angle_beta   90.00
_cell.angle_gamma   90.00
#
_symmetry.space_group_name_H-M   'P 1'
#
loop_
_entity.id
_entity.type
_entity.pdbx_description
1 polymer ?
#
loop_
_entity_poly.entity_id
_entity_poly.type
_entity_poly.pdbx_seq_one_letter_code
_entity_poly.pdbx_strand_id
1 'polypeptide(L)'
;MNVSINWLKEYIDLNDKSVKEIADGLTLAGLEAEGFKEIAALKNVVTAKVISKEKHPNADKLNVCVVTDGSNEYQVVCGAPNVAAGQTVPFAKVGAVLGDIKIKDAKLRGIDSFGMICSERELGLTDEHNGIMVLPEDTPLGADINSIVGTGDTIVEFNATPNRPDWLSVIGVAREAAAVFKRPLNLPECDLKENNENVSDLIKVTVEEKEKCPAYF
;
A
#
# COMPACT_ATOMS: atom_id res chain seq x y z
N MET A 1 18.71 -6.15 -1.90
CA MET A 1 17.69 -5.13 -2.23
C MET A 1 16.34 -5.82 -2.29
N ASN A 2 15.33 -5.30 -1.58
CA ASN A 2 13.99 -5.87 -1.58
C ASN A 2 13.10 -5.20 -2.63
N VAL A 3 12.42 -5.99 -3.46
CA VAL A 3 11.55 -5.52 -4.54
C VAL A 3 10.18 -6.16 -4.40
N SER A 4 9.15 -5.32 -4.33
CA SER A 4 7.75 -5.73 -4.47
C SER A 4 7.49 -6.22 -5.89
N ILE A 5 6.93 -7.42 -6.04
CA ILE A 5 6.56 -7.94 -7.36
C ILE A 5 5.36 -7.20 -7.94
N ASN A 6 4.41 -6.76 -7.10
CA ASN A 6 3.33 -5.89 -7.55
C ASN A 6 3.88 -4.57 -8.10
N TRP A 7 4.81 -3.93 -7.40
CA TRP A 7 5.42 -2.68 -7.88
C TRP A 7 6.24 -2.89 -9.14
N LEU A 8 6.99 -4.00 -9.24
CA LEU A 8 7.70 -4.37 -10.47
C LEU A 8 6.73 -4.51 -11.65
N LYS A 9 5.54 -5.10 -11.43
CA LYS A 9 4.51 -5.29 -12.46
C LYS A 9 3.89 -3.99 -12.98
N GLU A 10 4.01 -2.88 -12.26
CA GLU A 10 3.61 -1.56 -12.76
C GLU A 10 4.50 -1.10 -13.93
N TYR A 11 5.77 -1.52 -13.94
CA TYR A 11 6.73 -1.17 -14.99
C TYR A 11 6.78 -2.19 -16.12
N ILE A 12 6.35 -3.44 -15.90
CA ILE A 12 6.44 -4.52 -16.88
C ILE A 12 5.32 -5.55 -16.68
N ASP A 13 4.60 -5.90 -17.75
CA ASP A 13 3.55 -6.93 -17.66
C ASP A 13 4.16 -8.33 -17.50
N LEU A 14 4.05 -8.86 -16.28
CA LEU A 14 4.48 -10.19 -15.86
C LEU A 14 3.33 -10.99 -15.22
N ASN A 15 2.08 -10.69 -15.58
CA ASN A 15 0.92 -11.35 -14.98
C ASN A 15 0.78 -12.84 -15.35
N ASP A 16 1.41 -13.25 -16.45
CA ASP A 16 1.52 -14.65 -16.88
C ASP A 16 2.68 -15.41 -16.21
N LYS A 17 3.42 -14.77 -15.31
CA LYS A 17 4.60 -15.33 -14.64
C LYS A 17 4.37 -15.50 -13.15
N SER A 18 4.75 -16.68 -12.65
CA SER A 18 4.90 -16.89 -11.22
C SER A 18 6.10 -16.12 -10.66
N VAL A 19 6.08 -15.80 -9.35
CA VAL A 19 7.21 -15.14 -8.68
C VAL A 19 8.51 -15.94 -8.87
N LYS A 20 8.42 -17.27 -8.82
CA LYS A 20 9.56 -18.15 -9.03
C LYS A 20 10.15 -18.01 -10.44
N GLU A 21 9.32 -17.96 -11.48
CA GLU A 21 9.81 -17.73 -12.85
C GLU A 21 10.49 -16.36 -12.99
N ILE A 22 9.96 -15.32 -12.32
CA ILE A 22 10.56 -13.99 -12.31
C ILE A 22 11.94 -14.03 -11.65
N ALA A 23 12.02 -14.61 -10.44
CA ALA A 23 13.25 -14.73 -9.66
C ALA A 23 14.32 -15.58 -10.38
N ASP A 24 13.93 -16.74 -10.93
CA ASP A 24 14.82 -17.62 -11.67
C ASP A 24 15.36 -16.91 -12.93
N GLY A 25 14.50 -16.21 -13.67
CA GLY A 25 14.89 -15.49 -14.89
C GLY A 25 15.90 -14.37 -14.62
N LEU A 26 15.69 -13.60 -13.57
CA LEU A 26 16.61 -12.54 -13.16
C LEU A 26 17.92 -13.10 -12.60
N THR A 27 17.86 -14.21 -11.85
CA THR A 27 19.05 -14.91 -11.35
C THR A 27 19.93 -15.41 -12.50
N LEU A 28 19.32 -15.98 -13.54
CA LEU A 28 20.04 -16.41 -14.75
C LEU A 28 20.68 -15.24 -15.52
N ALA A 29 20.15 -14.03 -15.38
CA ALA A 29 20.73 -12.80 -15.93
C ALA A 29 21.81 -12.18 -15.02
N GLY A 30 22.09 -12.79 -13.88
CA GLY A 30 23.13 -12.37 -12.93
C GLY A 30 22.61 -11.53 -11.75
N LEU A 31 21.31 -11.22 -11.70
CA LEU A 31 20.67 -10.59 -10.54
C LEU A 31 20.10 -11.67 -9.63
N GLU A 32 20.94 -12.20 -8.75
CA GLU A 32 20.61 -13.34 -7.88
C GLU A 32 19.47 -13.01 -6.92
N ALA A 33 18.42 -13.83 -6.93
CA ALA A 33 17.36 -13.80 -5.93
C ALA A 33 17.77 -14.68 -4.73
N GLU A 34 17.95 -14.06 -3.57
CA GLU A 34 18.36 -14.76 -2.33
C GLU A 34 17.17 -15.43 -1.63
N GLY A 35 15.97 -14.87 -1.82
CA GLY A 35 14.74 -15.39 -1.25
C GLY A 35 13.55 -14.52 -1.56
N PHE A 36 12.37 -14.97 -1.13
CA PHE A 36 11.16 -14.18 -1.21
C PHE A 36 10.29 -14.36 0.03
N LYS A 37 9.55 -13.31 0.36
CA LYS A 37 8.61 -13.23 1.48
C LYS A 37 7.23 -12.93 0.95
N GLU A 38 6.29 -13.83 1.23
CA GLU A 38 4.88 -13.60 0.93
C GLU A 38 4.23 -12.73 2.02
N ILE A 39 3.49 -11.71 1.59
CA ILE A 39 2.65 -10.90 2.46
C ILE A 39 1.24 -11.48 2.37
N ALA A 40 0.70 -11.95 3.50
CA ALA A 40 -0.61 -12.59 3.51
C ALA A 40 -1.70 -11.64 2.99
N ALA A 41 -2.56 -12.14 2.10
CA ALA A 41 -3.72 -11.40 1.62
C ALA A 41 -4.82 -11.38 2.69
N LEU A 42 -5.47 -10.23 2.84
CA LEU A 42 -6.62 -10.04 3.68
C LEU A 42 -7.88 -10.51 2.95
N LYS A 43 -8.76 -11.24 3.63
CA LYS A 43 -9.98 -11.78 3.01
C LYS A 43 -11.19 -10.97 3.42
N ASN A 44 -12.00 -10.55 2.43
CA ASN A 44 -13.27 -9.85 2.62
C ASN A 44 -13.14 -8.51 3.38
N VAL A 45 -12.04 -7.81 3.12
CA VAL A 45 -11.79 -6.46 3.62
C VAL A 45 -11.80 -5.52 2.41
N VAL A 46 -12.61 -4.47 2.49
CA VAL A 46 -12.79 -3.52 1.38
C VAL A 46 -12.62 -2.09 1.87
N THR A 47 -12.43 -1.16 0.96
CA THR A 47 -12.53 0.27 1.25
C THR A 47 -14.00 0.67 1.46
N ALA A 48 -14.25 1.52 2.45
CA ALA A 48 -15.58 2.04 2.76
C ALA A 48 -15.50 3.48 3.24
N LYS A 49 -16.61 4.21 3.20
CA LYS A 49 -16.73 5.57 3.72
C LYS A 49 -17.60 5.59 4.96
N VAL A 50 -17.16 6.29 6.00
CA VAL A 50 -17.98 6.58 7.19
C VAL A 50 -19.00 7.66 6.82
N ILE A 51 -20.28 7.29 6.72
CA ILE A 51 -21.37 8.21 6.42
C ILE A 51 -21.72 9.04 7.66
N SER A 52 -21.87 8.37 8.80
CA SER A 52 -22.28 9.02 10.05
C SER A 52 -21.55 8.42 11.25
N LYS A 53 -21.47 9.21 12.32
CA LYS A 53 -20.93 8.83 13.62
C LYS A 53 -21.83 9.41 14.70
N GLU A 54 -22.40 8.56 15.51
CA GLU A 54 -23.21 8.92 16.67
C GLU A 54 -22.62 8.30 17.94
N LYS A 55 -22.76 8.99 19.08
CA LYS A 55 -22.29 8.46 20.36
C LYS A 55 -23.13 7.24 20.74
N HIS A 56 -22.49 6.17 21.18
CA HIS A 56 -23.21 4.96 21.57
C HIS A 56 -24.08 5.22 22.82
N PRO A 57 -25.39 4.88 22.80
CA PRO A 57 -26.32 5.24 23.88
C PRO A 57 -25.97 4.59 25.22
N ASN A 58 -25.38 3.39 25.18
CA ASN A 58 -25.05 2.60 26.38
C ASN A 58 -23.54 2.50 26.66
N ALA A 59 -22.68 3.32 26.04
CA ALA A 59 -21.23 3.24 26.23
C ALA A 59 -20.49 4.54 25.88
N ASP A 60 -19.71 5.10 26.81
CA ASP A 60 -19.03 6.39 26.62
C ASP A 60 -17.87 6.38 25.63
N LYS A 61 -17.21 5.23 25.49
CA LYS A 61 -16.02 5.06 24.63
C LYS A 61 -16.33 4.47 23.26
N LEU A 62 -17.61 4.23 22.95
CA LEU A 62 -18.01 3.62 21.69
C LEU A 62 -18.85 4.61 20.89
N ASN A 63 -18.79 4.45 19.57
CA ASN A 63 -19.59 5.19 18.62
C ASN A 63 -20.32 4.19 17.73
N VAL A 64 -21.55 4.53 17.36
CA VAL A 64 -22.30 3.82 16.33
C VAL A 64 -22.05 4.57 15.04
N CYS A 65 -21.45 3.91 14.06
CA CYS A 65 -21.14 4.49 12.77
C CYS A 65 -21.94 3.76 11.69
N VAL A 66 -22.36 4.49 10.66
CA VAL A 66 -22.83 3.89 9.41
C VAL A 66 -21.72 4.03 8.38
N VAL A 67 -21.32 2.92 7.77
CA VAL A 67 -20.29 2.88 6.73
C VAL A 67 -20.88 2.35 5.42
N THR A 68 -20.40 2.84 4.28
CA THR A 68 -20.79 2.34 2.95
C THR A 68 -19.59 1.91 2.12
N ASP A 69 -19.71 0.77 1.45
CA ASP A 69 -18.76 0.32 0.42
C ASP A 69 -19.14 0.83 -0.98
N GLY A 70 -20.09 1.78 -1.07
CA GLY A 70 -20.66 2.29 -2.33
C GLY A 70 -21.82 1.46 -2.87
N SER A 71 -22.02 0.23 -2.40
CA SER A 71 -23.15 -0.63 -2.80
C SER A 71 -24.18 -0.80 -1.69
N ASN A 72 -23.72 -0.98 -0.45
CA ASN A 72 -24.56 -1.21 0.72
C ASN A 72 -24.12 -0.30 1.88
N GLU A 73 -24.98 -0.18 2.88
CA GLU A 73 -24.67 0.48 4.15
C GLU A 73 -24.64 -0.55 5.28
N TYR A 74 -23.72 -0.35 6.21
CA TYR A 74 -23.48 -1.24 7.34
C TYR A 74 -23.41 -0.43 8.62
N GLN A 75 -24.16 -0.85 9.64
CA GLN A 75 -24.00 -0.34 10.99
C GLN A 75 -22.82 -1.04 11.67
N VAL A 76 -21.90 -0.27 12.22
CA VAL A 76 -20.70 -0.77 12.91
C VAL A 76 -20.48 0.00 14.19
N VAL A 77 -20.03 -0.71 15.24
CA VAL A 77 -19.65 -0.08 16.50
C VAL A 77 -18.14 0.11 16.52
N CYS A 78 -17.68 1.35 16.59
CA CYS A 78 -16.26 1.71 16.57
C CYS A 78 -15.86 2.46 17.85
N GLY A 79 -14.80 1.99 18.51
CA GLY A 79 -14.23 2.61 19.71
C GLY A 79 -13.03 3.52 19.45
N ALA A 80 -12.56 3.61 18.20
CA ALA A 80 -11.36 4.39 17.90
C ALA A 80 -11.62 5.90 18.10
N PRO A 81 -10.68 6.63 18.74
CA PRO A 81 -10.89 8.04 19.05
C PRO A 81 -10.90 8.92 17.79
N ASN A 82 -10.21 8.49 16.73
CA ASN A 82 -10.04 9.22 15.48
C ASN A 82 -11.12 8.94 14.43
N VAL A 83 -12.13 8.09 14.71
CA VAL A 83 -13.23 7.85 13.77
C VAL A 83 -14.08 9.11 13.60
N ALA A 84 -14.40 9.48 12.36
CA ALA A 84 -15.23 10.64 12.03
C ALA A 84 -16.00 10.40 10.72
N ALA A 85 -17.17 11.05 10.60
CA ALA A 85 -17.92 11.04 9.35
C ALA A 85 -17.11 11.70 8.22
N GLY A 86 -17.24 11.19 7.01
CA GLY A 86 -16.51 11.62 5.82
C GLY A 86 -15.23 10.84 5.52
N GLN A 87 -14.68 10.10 6.48
CA GLN A 87 -13.43 9.35 6.31
C GLN A 87 -13.61 8.13 5.40
N THR A 88 -12.68 7.93 4.48
CA THR A 88 -12.51 6.64 3.78
C THR A 88 -11.61 5.74 4.62
N VAL A 89 -12.02 4.50 4.85
CA VAL A 89 -11.44 3.59 5.84
C VAL A 89 -11.43 2.14 5.32
N PRO A 90 -10.51 1.29 5.79
CA PRO A 90 -10.60 -0.14 5.59
C PRO A 90 -11.73 -0.73 6.43
N PHE A 91 -12.59 -1.51 5.80
CA PHE A 91 -13.76 -2.13 6.41
C PHE A 91 -13.74 -3.64 6.22
N ALA A 92 -13.59 -4.36 7.32
CA ALA A 92 -13.68 -5.81 7.35
C ALA A 92 -15.15 -6.23 7.47
N LYS A 93 -15.68 -6.83 6.40
CA LYS A 93 -17.05 -7.34 6.34
C LYS A 93 -17.20 -8.60 7.20
N VAL A 94 -18.44 -8.96 7.51
CA VAL A 94 -18.76 -10.22 8.17
C VAL A 94 -18.21 -11.39 7.35
N GLY A 95 -17.47 -12.29 8.00
CA GLY A 95 -16.74 -13.38 7.38
C GLY A 95 -15.29 -13.05 7.01
N ALA A 96 -14.85 -11.80 7.15
CA ALA A 96 -13.45 -11.42 6.97
C ALA A 96 -12.52 -12.09 7.99
N VAL A 97 -11.25 -12.19 7.62
CA VAL A 97 -10.19 -12.78 8.46
C VAL A 97 -9.04 -11.78 8.58
N LEU A 98 -8.77 -11.34 9.81
CA LEU A 98 -7.74 -10.39 10.19
C LEU A 98 -6.75 -11.10 11.12
N GLY A 99 -5.66 -11.63 10.55
CA GLY A 99 -4.78 -12.54 11.28
C GLY A 99 -5.55 -13.76 11.81
N ASP A 100 -5.57 -13.95 13.13
CA ASP A 100 -6.30 -15.03 13.79
C ASP A 100 -7.78 -14.70 14.08
N ILE A 101 -8.23 -13.48 13.78
CA ILE A 101 -9.57 -12.99 14.12
C ILE A 101 -10.50 -13.17 12.91
N LYS A 102 -11.60 -13.92 13.11
CA LYS A 102 -12.69 -14.00 12.13
C LYS A 102 -13.82 -13.04 12.51
N ILE A 103 -14.13 -12.11 11.62
CA ILE A 103 -15.21 -11.14 11.79
C ILE A 103 -16.57 -11.84 11.68
N LYS A 104 -17.45 -11.58 12.64
CA LYS A 104 -18.81 -12.14 12.74
C LYS A 104 -19.77 -11.03 13.14
N ASP A 105 -21.05 -11.26 12.90
CA ASP A 105 -22.12 -10.44 13.47
C ASP A 105 -22.01 -10.45 14.98
N ALA A 106 -21.96 -9.27 15.58
CA ALA A 106 -21.83 -9.10 17.02
C ALA A 106 -22.78 -8.02 17.51
N LYS A 107 -23.27 -8.19 18.74
CA LYS A 107 -24.03 -7.16 19.45
C LYS A 107 -23.15 -6.59 20.55
N LEU A 108 -22.73 -5.33 20.40
CA LEU A 108 -21.93 -4.62 21.39
C LEU A 108 -22.86 -3.72 22.20
N ARG A 109 -22.98 -3.99 23.51
CA ARG A 109 -23.77 -3.16 24.44
C ARG A 109 -25.21 -2.89 23.97
N GLY A 110 -25.81 -3.87 23.30
CA GLY A 110 -27.20 -3.83 22.82
C GLY A 110 -27.37 -3.40 21.37
N ILE A 111 -26.34 -2.86 20.73
CA ILE A 111 -26.36 -2.40 19.33
C ILE A 111 -25.65 -3.40 18.42
N ASP A 112 -26.26 -3.72 17.28
CA ASP A 112 -25.69 -4.63 16.29
C ASP A 112 -24.53 -3.99 15.54
N SER A 113 -23.47 -4.77 15.27
CA SER A 113 -22.29 -4.38 14.51
C SER A 113 -22.03 -5.43 13.43
N PHE A 114 -22.15 -5.02 12.17
CA PHE A 114 -22.06 -5.87 10.99
C PHE A 114 -20.69 -5.76 10.30
N GLY A 115 -19.63 -5.86 11.10
CA GLY A 115 -18.26 -5.74 10.64
C GLY A 115 -17.40 -4.89 11.58
N MET A 116 -16.23 -4.49 11.08
CA MET A 116 -15.21 -3.75 11.83
C MET A 116 -14.50 -2.75 10.93
N ILE A 117 -14.30 -1.52 11.42
CA ILE A 117 -13.39 -0.54 10.80
C ILE A 117 -12.00 -0.83 11.33
N CYS A 118 -11.02 -1.04 10.44
CA CYS A 118 -9.74 -1.59 10.83
C CYS A 118 -8.66 -0.53 11.13
N SER A 119 -7.78 -0.84 12.08
CA SER A 119 -6.48 -0.19 12.24
C SER A 119 -5.41 -0.82 11.36
N GLU A 120 -4.26 -0.14 11.22
CA GLU A 120 -3.09 -0.70 10.52
C GLU A 120 -2.60 -2.01 11.14
N ARG A 121 -2.65 -2.13 12.48
CA ARG A 121 -2.31 -3.37 13.19
C ARG A 121 -3.26 -4.51 12.89
N GLU A 122 -4.57 -4.24 12.82
CA GLU A 122 -5.56 -5.27 12.48
C GLU A 122 -5.39 -5.75 11.03
N LEU A 123 -4.89 -4.89 10.15
CA LEU A 123 -4.50 -5.24 8.78
C LEU A 123 -3.11 -5.91 8.69
N GLY A 124 -2.35 -5.96 9.78
CA GLY A 124 -1.01 -6.56 9.82
C GLY A 124 0.09 -5.70 9.18
N LEU A 125 -0.14 -4.39 9.05
CA LEU A 125 0.80 -3.45 8.41
C LEU A 125 1.85 -2.91 9.39
N THR A 126 1.42 -2.56 10.61
CA THR A 126 2.26 -1.95 11.65
C THR A 126 1.87 -2.48 13.03
N ASP A 127 2.69 -2.22 14.06
CA ASP A 127 2.32 -2.49 15.46
C ASP A 127 1.47 -1.36 16.09
N GLU A 128 1.16 -0.32 15.32
CA GLU A 128 0.42 0.85 15.81
C GLU A 128 -1.06 0.54 16.06
N HIS A 129 -1.57 0.99 17.20
CA HIS A 129 -2.93 0.70 17.66
C HIS A 129 -3.66 1.92 18.23
N ASN A 130 -3.22 3.13 17.84
CA ASN A 130 -3.77 4.38 18.38
C ASN A 130 -5.15 4.75 17.79
N GLY A 131 -5.58 4.09 16.71
CA GLY A 131 -6.85 4.38 16.06
C GLY A 131 -7.06 3.55 14.79
N ILE A 132 -8.13 3.87 14.05
CA ILE A 132 -8.39 3.29 12.73
C ILE A 132 -7.45 3.88 11.67
N MET A 133 -7.23 3.15 10.59
CA MET A 133 -6.53 3.66 9.40
C MET A 133 -7.50 4.55 8.60
N VAL A 134 -7.03 5.75 8.23
CA VAL A 134 -7.77 6.67 7.35
C VAL A 134 -7.05 6.71 6.01
N LEU A 135 -7.79 6.38 4.95
CA LEU A 135 -7.30 6.35 3.58
C LEU A 135 -7.49 7.71 2.90
N PRO A 136 -6.74 8.01 1.82
CA PRO A 136 -6.97 9.18 0.99
C PRO A 136 -8.43 9.30 0.54
N GLU A 137 -8.97 10.52 0.50
CA GLU A 137 -10.39 10.76 0.20
C GLU A 137 -10.82 10.28 -1.20
N ASP A 138 -9.88 10.25 -2.14
CA ASP A 138 -10.04 9.82 -3.52
C ASP A 138 -9.96 8.29 -3.71
N THR A 139 -9.75 7.54 -2.62
CA THR A 139 -9.73 6.07 -2.66
C THR A 139 -11.09 5.53 -3.11
N PRO A 140 -11.15 4.68 -4.16
CA PRO A 140 -12.40 4.11 -4.65
C PRO A 140 -13.08 3.27 -3.57
N LEU A 141 -14.41 3.38 -3.43
CA LEU A 141 -15.18 2.60 -2.46
C LEU A 141 -15.46 1.18 -2.96
N GLY A 142 -15.49 0.22 -2.03
CA GLY A 142 -15.73 -1.20 -2.33
C GLY A 142 -14.55 -1.91 -3.00
N ALA A 143 -13.41 -1.23 -3.16
CA ALA A 143 -12.19 -1.82 -3.67
C ALA A 143 -11.61 -2.83 -2.67
N ASP A 144 -10.96 -3.87 -3.18
CA ASP A 144 -10.22 -4.82 -2.33
C ASP A 144 -9.09 -4.07 -1.61
N ILE A 145 -9.03 -4.20 -0.29
CA ILE A 145 -7.99 -3.50 0.49
C ILE A 145 -6.59 -3.91 0.06
N ASN A 146 -6.40 -5.14 -0.41
CA ASN A 146 -5.10 -5.68 -0.78
C ASN A 146 -4.42 -4.84 -1.87
N SER A 147 -5.18 -4.35 -2.85
CA SER A 147 -4.63 -3.49 -3.90
C SER A 147 -4.35 -2.06 -3.45
N ILE A 148 -4.87 -1.66 -2.28
CA ILE A 148 -4.69 -0.30 -1.73
C ILE A 148 -3.49 -0.26 -0.79
N VAL A 149 -3.33 -1.26 0.07
CA VAL A 149 -2.28 -1.28 1.11
C VAL A 149 -1.12 -2.24 0.79
N GLY A 150 -1.17 -2.93 -0.35
CA GLY A 150 -0.08 -3.81 -0.81
C GLY A 150 0.00 -5.16 -0.10
N THR A 151 -1.06 -5.61 0.58
CA THR A 151 -1.13 -6.98 1.11
C THR A 151 -1.42 -7.98 -0.02
N GLY A 152 -1.06 -9.26 0.17
CA GLY A 152 -1.12 -10.26 -0.91
C GLY A 152 0.01 -10.16 -1.93
N ASP A 153 1.01 -9.30 -1.68
CA ASP A 153 2.20 -9.17 -2.51
C ASP A 153 3.28 -10.20 -2.15
N THR A 154 4.28 -10.34 -3.01
CA THR A 154 5.52 -11.05 -2.72
C THR A 154 6.70 -10.11 -2.87
N ILE A 155 7.54 -10.05 -1.84
CA ILE A 155 8.78 -9.29 -1.85
C ILE A 155 9.92 -10.24 -2.18
N VAL A 156 10.69 -9.95 -3.23
CA VAL A 156 11.90 -10.71 -3.59
C VAL A 156 13.13 -9.93 -3.15
N GLU A 157 14.05 -10.61 -2.49
CA GLU A 157 15.36 -10.09 -2.14
C GLU A 157 16.36 -10.40 -3.26
N PHE A 158 16.87 -9.35 -3.91
CA PHE A 158 17.88 -9.44 -4.95
C PHE A 158 19.25 -8.96 -4.48
N ASN A 159 20.30 -9.69 -4.81
CA ASN A 159 21.68 -9.33 -4.54
C ASN A 159 22.29 -8.59 -5.74
N ALA A 160 22.36 -7.27 -5.66
CA ALA A 160 22.97 -6.46 -6.70
C ALA A 160 24.49 -6.42 -6.54
N THR A 161 25.23 -6.91 -7.53
CA THR A 161 26.69 -6.87 -7.52
C THR A 161 27.22 -5.44 -7.71
N PRO A 162 28.42 -5.09 -7.20
CA PRO A 162 28.94 -3.73 -7.25
C PRO A 162 29.09 -3.13 -8.66
N ASN A 163 29.21 -3.97 -9.70
CA ASN A 163 29.29 -3.53 -11.09
C ASN A 163 27.92 -3.19 -11.72
N ARG A 164 26.81 -3.43 -11.02
CA ARG A 164 25.44 -3.13 -11.45
C ARG A 164 24.71 -2.24 -10.45
N PRO A 165 25.20 -1.01 -10.20
CA PRO A 165 24.53 -0.08 -9.28
C PRO A 165 23.13 0.32 -9.78
N ASP A 166 22.84 0.18 -11.07
CA ASP A 166 21.51 0.40 -11.65
C ASP A 166 20.46 -0.54 -11.06
N TRP A 167 20.84 -1.77 -10.67
CA TRP A 167 19.95 -2.74 -10.02
C TRP A 167 19.53 -2.34 -8.61
N LEU A 168 20.09 -1.28 -8.01
CA LEU A 168 19.67 -0.74 -6.71
C LEU A 168 18.42 0.15 -6.81
N SER A 169 17.57 -0.07 -7.80
CA SER A 169 16.33 0.67 -8.04
C SER A 169 15.28 -0.22 -8.70
N VAL A 170 13.99 0.00 -8.39
CA VAL A 170 12.91 -0.79 -9.01
C VAL A 170 12.88 -0.60 -10.52
N ILE A 171 13.15 0.61 -11.01
CA ILE A 171 13.28 0.90 -12.44
C ILE A 171 14.43 0.11 -13.08
N GLY A 172 15.58 -0.01 -12.41
CA GLY A 172 16.71 -0.79 -12.91
C GLY A 172 16.41 -2.28 -12.97
N VAL A 173 15.79 -2.83 -11.92
CA VAL A 173 15.32 -4.22 -11.90
C VAL A 173 14.25 -4.45 -12.99
N ALA A 174 13.31 -3.53 -13.17
CA ALA A 174 12.30 -3.59 -14.22
C ALA A 174 12.92 -3.58 -15.63
N ARG A 175 13.97 -2.77 -15.83
CA ARG A 175 14.72 -2.72 -17.10
C ARG A 175 15.42 -4.05 -17.40
N GLU A 176 16.01 -4.69 -16.40
CA GLU A 176 16.60 -6.03 -16.54
C GLU A 176 15.51 -7.07 -16.85
N ALA A 177 14.41 -7.05 -16.10
CA ALA A 177 13.26 -7.94 -16.34
C ALA A 177 12.69 -7.77 -17.76
N ALA A 178 12.61 -6.53 -18.27
CA ALA A 178 12.15 -6.24 -19.63
C ALA A 178 13.03 -6.91 -20.69
N ALA A 179 14.35 -6.89 -20.49
CA ALA A 179 15.30 -7.58 -21.37
C ALA A 179 15.16 -9.11 -21.28
N VAL A 180 15.08 -9.65 -20.06
CA VAL A 180 14.97 -11.10 -19.80
C VAL A 180 13.68 -11.68 -20.38
N PHE A 181 12.54 -11.05 -20.10
CA PHE A 181 11.22 -11.55 -20.48
C PHE A 181 10.75 -11.03 -21.85
N LYS A 182 11.55 -10.17 -22.50
CA LYS A 182 11.26 -9.57 -23.81
C LYS A 182 9.90 -8.87 -23.83
N ARG A 183 9.66 -8.03 -22.82
CA ARG A 183 8.44 -7.24 -22.67
C ARG A 183 8.79 -5.75 -22.73
N PRO A 184 7.85 -4.89 -23.16
CA PRO A 184 8.05 -3.44 -23.08
C PRO A 184 8.19 -3.00 -21.62
N LEU A 185 9.06 -2.02 -21.40
CA LEU A 185 9.20 -1.31 -20.13
C LEU A 185 8.33 -0.06 -20.16
N ASN A 186 7.42 0.06 -19.19
CA ASN A 186 6.57 1.22 -18.98
C ASN A 186 7.19 2.08 -17.90
N LEU A 187 7.75 3.23 -18.27
CA LEU A 187 8.27 4.20 -17.30
C LEU A 187 7.18 5.23 -16.98
N PRO A 188 7.03 5.65 -15.72
CA PRO A 188 6.11 6.72 -15.36
C PRO A 188 6.56 8.03 -16.04
N GLU A 189 5.59 8.80 -16.51
CA GLU A 189 5.85 10.15 -17.01
C GLU A 189 6.26 11.07 -15.86
N CYS A 190 7.23 11.94 -16.11
CA CYS A 190 7.61 12.99 -15.16
C CYS A 190 6.96 14.30 -15.60
N ASP A 191 5.91 14.72 -14.89
CA ASP A 191 5.25 16.02 -15.09
C ASP A 191 6.05 17.12 -14.38
N LEU A 192 7.04 17.67 -15.08
CA LEU A 192 7.85 18.78 -14.57
C LEU A 192 7.08 20.10 -14.70
N LYS A 193 6.69 20.68 -13.56
CA LYS A 193 6.04 22.00 -13.50
C LYS A 193 7.08 23.08 -13.24
N GLU A 194 7.48 23.77 -14.30
CA GLU A 194 8.37 24.92 -14.21
C GLU A 194 7.58 26.19 -13.88
N ASN A 195 8.23 27.12 -13.19
CA ASN A 195 7.74 28.48 -12.99
C ASN A 195 8.78 29.48 -13.52
N ASN A 196 8.43 30.78 -13.52
CA ASN A 196 9.31 31.83 -14.02
C ASN A 196 10.23 32.40 -12.93
N GLU A 197 10.29 31.79 -11.74
CA GLU A 197 11.11 32.29 -10.64
C GLU A 197 12.57 31.95 -10.90
N ASN A 198 13.47 32.89 -10.59
CA ASN A 198 14.90 32.63 -10.68
C ASN A 198 15.37 31.96 -9.38
N VAL A 199 15.85 30.72 -9.48
CA VAL A 199 16.40 29.99 -8.31
C VAL A 199 17.51 30.77 -7.59
N SER A 200 18.25 31.63 -8.31
CA SER A 200 19.32 32.45 -7.75
C SER A 200 18.82 33.51 -6.75
N ASP A 201 17.54 33.87 -6.83
CA ASP A 201 16.88 34.77 -5.87
C ASP A 201 16.51 34.04 -4.57
N LEU A 202 16.40 32.71 -4.61
CA LEU A 202 16.05 31.85 -3.48
C LEU A 202 17.28 31.31 -2.75
N ILE A 203 18.29 30.86 -3.52
CA ILE A 203 19.48 30.21 -2.97
C ILE A 203 20.69 30.45 -3.86
N LYS A 204 21.86 30.56 -3.22
CA LYS A 204 23.16 30.59 -3.89
C LYS A 204 23.98 29.36 -3.48
N VAL A 205 24.29 28.50 -4.44
CA VAL A 205 25.09 27.29 -4.23
C VAL A 205 26.46 27.46 -4.88
N THR A 206 27.52 27.05 -4.18
CA THR A 206 28.88 27.00 -4.72
C THR A 206 29.44 25.59 -4.53
N VAL A 207 29.82 24.95 -5.63
CA VAL A 207 30.49 23.65 -5.60
C VAL A 207 31.99 23.90 -5.66
N GLU A 208 32.67 23.79 -4.51
CA GLU A 208 34.11 24.04 -4.39
C GLU A 208 34.93 22.95 -5.11
N GLU A 209 34.49 21.70 -5.03
CA GLU A 209 35.21 20.52 -5.52
C GLU A 209 34.48 19.87 -6.71
N LYS A 210 34.48 20.56 -7.86
CA LYS A 210 33.70 20.16 -9.05
C LYS A 210 34.07 18.78 -9.62
N GLU A 211 35.29 18.31 -9.40
CA GLU A 211 35.70 16.96 -9.85
C GLU A 211 35.02 15.86 -9.02
N LYS A 212 34.78 16.10 -7.72
CA LYS A 212 34.14 15.15 -6.81
C LYS A 212 32.62 15.24 -6.85
N CYS A 213 32.08 16.40 -7.21
CA CYS A 213 30.64 16.65 -7.36
C CYS A 213 30.38 17.30 -8.72
N PRO A 214 30.29 16.51 -9.80
CA PRO A 214 30.14 17.02 -11.16
C PRO A 214 28.76 17.65 -11.42
N ALA A 215 27.74 17.29 -10.64
CA ALA A 215 26.40 17.84 -10.72
C ALA A 215 25.76 17.93 -9.33
N TYR A 216 25.10 19.05 -9.06
CA TYR A 216 24.29 19.33 -7.88
C TYR A 216 23.09 20.14 -8.36
N PHE A 217 21.88 19.64 -8.14
CA PHE A 217 20.62 20.25 -8.58
C PHE A 217 19.86 20.76 -7.37
#